data_AF-A0AAE5XKJ4-F1
#
_entry.id   AF-A0AAE5XKJ4-F1
#
_cell.length_a   1.000
_cell.length_b   1.000
_cell.length_c   1.000
_cell.angle_alpha   90.00
_cell.angle_beta   90.00
_cell.angle_gamma   90.00
#
_symmetry.space_group_name_H-M   'P 1'
#
loop_
_entity.id
_entity.type
_entity.pdbx_description
1 polymer ?
#
loop_
_entity_poly.entity_id
_entity_poly.type
_entity_poly.pdbx_seq_one_letter_code
_entity_poly.pdbx_strand_id
1 'polypeptide(L)'
;MKNTLIASLAMLLTVFLLVFLTAVIDSINNEFSDFRISAVIAGVATLVALVVLVIWAIPGHFHLNKLGKDKLIWYIAPALLPGFVFVYWLKPFGQDAEPSLLTQALFCSFVGAVSAVVFWYFAVFRPRRITKP
;
A
#
# COMPACT_ATOMS: atom_id res chain seq x y z
N MET A 1 4.61 1.93 -20.34
CA MET A 1 3.30 1.53 -19.78
C MET A 1 3.29 0.10 -19.22
N LYS A 2 3.82 -0.92 -19.93
CA LYS A 2 3.88 -2.32 -19.44
C LYS A 2 4.48 -2.46 -18.03
N ASN A 3 5.59 -1.76 -17.75
CA ASN A 3 6.24 -1.83 -16.44
C ASN A 3 5.40 -1.20 -15.32
N THR A 4 4.65 -0.13 -15.62
CA THR A 4 3.74 0.52 -14.67
C THR A 4 2.55 -0.37 -14.32
N LEU A 5 2.01 -1.12 -15.30
CA LEU A 5 0.95 -2.09 -15.05
C LEU A 5 1.42 -3.23 -14.14
N ILE A 6 2.60 -3.79 -14.43
CA ILE A 6 3.20 -4.85 -13.59
C ILE A 6 3.47 -4.33 -12.18
N ALA A 7 4.03 -3.11 -12.06
CA ALA A 7 4.27 -2.48 -10.77
C ALA A 7 2.97 -2.27 -9.98
N SER A 8 1.90 -1.87 -10.66
CA SER A 8 0.57 -1.68 -10.06
C SER A 8 -0.02 -2.98 -9.53
N LEU A 9 0.01 -4.05 -10.35
CA LEU A 9 -0.46 -5.37 -9.94
C LEU A 9 0.36 -5.94 -8.78
N ALA A 10 1.69 -5.80 -8.83
CA ALA A 10 2.58 -6.24 -7.77
C ALA A 10 2.34 -5.46 -6.46
N MET A 11 2.10 -4.15 -6.55
CA MET A 11 1.74 -3.31 -5.41
C MET A 11 0.42 -3.78 -4.78
N LEU A 12 -0.63 -3.97 -5.57
CA LEU A 12 -1.93 -4.43 -5.07
C LEU A 12 -1.85 -5.83 -4.45
N LEU A 13 -1.11 -6.74 -5.08
CA LEU A 13 -0.86 -8.07 -4.51
C LEU A 13 -0.11 -7.97 -3.18
N THR A 14 0.84 -7.03 -3.06
CA THR A 14 1.58 -6.81 -1.81
C THR A 14 0.65 -6.33 -0.70
N VAL A 15 -0.23 -5.37 -0.97
CA VAL A 15 -1.25 -4.92 -0.01
C VAL A 15 -2.14 -6.10 0.41
N PHE A 16 -2.66 -6.85 -0.57
CA PHE A 16 -3.50 -8.01 -0.30
C PHE A 16 -2.80 -8.99 0.64
N LEU A 17 -1.57 -9.41 0.31
CA LEU A 17 -0.83 -10.39 1.09
C LEU A 17 -0.51 -9.89 2.52
N LEU A 18 -0.09 -8.63 2.67
CA LEU A 18 0.24 -8.09 3.99
C LEU A 18 -0.99 -8.00 4.90
N VAL A 19 -2.10 -7.48 4.37
CA VAL A 19 -3.35 -7.37 5.13
C VAL A 19 -3.95 -8.75 5.40
N PHE A 20 -3.87 -9.65 4.43
CA PHE A 20 -4.34 -11.02 4.58
C PHE A 20 -3.59 -11.76 5.68
N LEU A 21 -2.25 -11.73 5.65
CA LEU A 21 -1.42 -12.39 6.66
C LEU A 21 -1.64 -11.82 8.05
N THR A 22 -1.74 -10.50 8.18
CA THR A 22 -2.02 -9.87 9.48
C THR A 22 -3.41 -10.23 10.00
N ALA A 23 -4.44 -10.23 9.16
CA ALA A 23 -5.78 -10.67 9.54
C ALA A 23 -5.81 -12.16 9.95
N VAL A 24 -5.05 -13.03 9.25
CA VAL A 24 -4.92 -14.44 9.65
C VAL A 24 -4.21 -14.57 11.00
N ILE A 25 -3.12 -13.85 11.24
CA ILE A 25 -2.39 -13.88 12.52
C ILE A 25 -3.30 -13.42 13.66
N ASP A 26 -4.07 -12.36 13.45
CA ASP A 26 -5.02 -11.84 14.44
C ASP A 26 -6.16 -12.84 14.71
N SER A 27 -6.60 -13.58 13.69
CA SER A 27 -7.64 -14.60 13.83
C SER A 27 -7.21 -15.85 14.61
N ILE A 28 -5.92 -16.19 14.66
CA ILE A 28 -5.42 -17.37 15.40
C ILE A 28 -5.74 -17.28 16.91
N ASN A 29 -5.80 -16.06 17.44
CA ASN A 29 -6.05 -15.81 18.86
C ASN A 29 -7.53 -15.57 19.20
N ASN A 30 -8.44 -15.66 18.20
CA ASN A 30 -9.86 -15.35 18.36
C ASN A 30 -10.74 -16.55 18.02
N GLU A 31 -11.83 -16.74 18.78
CA GLU A 31 -12.79 -17.85 18.59
C GLU A 31 -13.49 -17.81 17.21
N PHE A 32 -13.49 -16.66 16.54
CA PHE A 32 -14.04 -16.44 15.19
C PHE A 32 -12.95 -16.54 14.10
N SER A 33 -12.16 -17.60 14.14
CA SER A 33 -11.09 -17.90 13.18
C SER A 33 -11.66 -18.47 11.88
N ASP A 34 -12.01 -17.61 10.93
CA ASP A 34 -12.32 -18.03 9.55
C ASP A 34 -11.43 -17.31 8.53
N PHE A 35 -10.62 -18.09 7.82
CA PHE A 35 -9.80 -17.65 6.69
C PHE A 35 -10.59 -16.82 5.66
N ARG A 36 -11.89 -17.10 5.50
CA ARG A 36 -12.77 -16.36 4.59
C ARG A 36 -12.92 -14.89 5.01
N ILE A 37 -13.01 -14.62 6.31
CA ILE A 37 -13.14 -13.25 6.82
C ILE A 37 -11.85 -12.47 6.53
N SER A 38 -10.68 -13.09 6.77
CA SER A 38 -9.38 -12.49 6.46
C SER A 38 -9.22 -12.17 4.96
N ALA A 39 -9.73 -13.06 4.09
CA ALA A 39 -9.74 -12.82 2.64
C ALA A 39 -10.64 -11.63 2.25
N VAL A 40 -11.80 -11.49 2.88
CA VAL A 40 -12.70 -10.34 2.67
C VAL A 40 -12.04 -9.04 3.11
N ILE A 41 -11.44 -9.01 4.30
CA ILE A 41 -10.74 -7.82 4.83
C ILE A 41 -9.61 -7.41 3.88
N ALA A 42 -8.78 -8.36 3.44
CA ALA A 42 -7.71 -8.11 2.49
C ALA A 42 -8.24 -7.62 1.13
N GLY A 43 -9.36 -8.16 0.66
CA GLY A 43 -10.05 -7.72 -0.55
C GLY A 43 -10.48 -6.26 -0.46
N VAL A 44 -11.16 -5.87 0.63
CA VAL A 44 -11.59 -4.49 0.86
C VAL A 44 -10.38 -3.54 0.92
N ALA A 45 -9.33 -3.92 1.66
CA ALA A 45 -8.10 -3.12 1.73
C ALA A 45 -7.44 -2.94 0.35
N THR A 46 -7.47 -3.97 -0.48
CA THR A 46 -6.93 -3.93 -1.84
C THR A 46 -7.75 -3.00 -2.75
N LEU A 47 -9.07 -2.96 -2.59
CA LEU A 47 -9.92 -2.00 -3.29
C LEU A 47 -9.62 -0.55 -2.87
N VAL A 48 -9.41 -0.29 -1.59
CA VAL A 48 -8.98 1.03 -1.10
C VAL A 48 -7.61 1.39 -1.68
N ALA A 49 -6.67 0.44 -1.69
CA ALA A 49 -5.34 0.65 -2.28
C ALA A 49 -5.39 0.90 -3.79
N LEU A 50 -6.36 0.32 -4.52
CA LEU A 50 -6.60 0.63 -5.93
C LEU A 50 -6.98 2.10 -6.13
N VAL A 51 -7.84 2.65 -5.26
CA VAL A 51 -8.19 4.07 -5.30
C VAL A 51 -6.96 4.95 -5.05
N VAL A 52 -6.16 4.62 -4.03
CA VAL A 52 -4.91 5.33 -3.73
C VAL A 52 -3.91 5.22 -4.89
N LEU A 53 -3.80 4.06 -5.53
CA LEU A 53 -2.93 3.86 -6.68
C LEU A 53 -3.30 4.82 -7.83
N VAL A 54 -4.59 4.90 -8.17
CA VAL A 54 -5.07 5.70 -9.31
C VAL A 54 -4.99 7.19 -9.03
N ILE A 55 -5.36 7.62 -7.83
CA ILE A 55 -5.45 9.06 -7.48
C ILE A 55 -4.09 9.62 -7.04
N TRP A 56 -3.24 8.79 -6.42
CA TRP A 56 -2.01 9.25 -5.77
C TRP A 56 -0.74 8.66 -6.40
N ALA A 57 -0.60 7.33 -6.42
CA ALA A 57 0.69 6.72 -6.76
C ALA A 57 1.04 6.84 -8.25
N ILE A 58 0.08 6.64 -9.16
CA ILE A 58 0.31 6.76 -10.62
C ILE A 58 0.63 8.22 -11.00
N PRO A 59 -0.20 9.22 -10.63
CA PRO A 59 0.14 10.63 -10.88
C PRO A 59 1.47 11.03 -10.25
N GLY A 60 1.73 10.60 -9.01
CA GLY A 60 2.98 10.82 -8.30
C GLY A 60 4.19 10.25 -9.05
N HIS A 61 4.09 9.03 -9.55
CA HIS A 61 5.15 8.40 -10.35
C HIS A 61 5.47 9.21 -11.61
N PHE A 62 4.47 9.63 -12.38
CA PHE A 62 4.69 10.43 -13.59
C PHE A 62 5.30 11.79 -13.26
N HIS A 63 4.84 12.43 -12.19
CA HIS A 63 5.39 13.71 -11.72
C HIS A 63 6.86 13.58 -11.31
N LEU A 64 7.19 12.58 -10.50
CA LEU A 64 8.58 12.29 -10.07
C LEU A 64 9.48 11.94 -11.25
N ASN A 65 8.97 11.16 -12.21
CA ASN A 65 9.72 10.81 -13.41
C ASN A 65 10.04 12.05 -14.27
N LYS A 66 9.08 12.98 -14.42
CA LYS A 66 9.30 14.27 -15.11
C LYS A 66 10.38 15.12 -14.43
N LEU A 67 10.46 15.06 -13.09
CA LEU A 67 11.47 15.77 -12.30
C LEU A 67 12.81 15.03 -12.21
N GLY A 68 12.97 13.86 -12.86
CA GLY A 68 14.16 13.03 -12.75
C GLY A 68 14.39 12.46 -11.34
N LYS A 69 13.38 12.46 -10.48
CA LYS A 69 13.46 11.96 -9.10
C LYS A 69 13.18 10.46 -9.09
N ASP A 70 14.25 9.70 -8.97
CA ASP A 70 14.27 8.26 -9.18
C ASP A 70 14.66 7.45 -7.94
N LYS A 71 15.18 8.10 -6.91
CA LYS A 71 15.56 7.46 -5.65
C LYS A 71 14.32 6.95 -4.93
N LEU A 72 14.46 5.80 -4.26
CA LEU A 72 13.40 5.14 -3.49
C LEU A 72 12.72 6.07 -2.47
N ILE A 73 13.48 6.98 -1.85
CA ILE A 73 12.96 7.90 -0.84
C ILE A 73 11.80 8.78 -1.36
N TRP A 74 11.82 9.13 -2.66
CA TRP A 74 10.77 9.93 -3.28
C TRP A 74 9.45 9.19 -3.44
N TYR A 75 9.47 7.86 -3.35
CA TYR A 75 8.30 7.01 -3.44
C TYR A 75 7.78 6.63 -2.05
N ILE A 76 8.68 6.37 -1.09
CA ILE A 76 8.30 6.01 0.28
C ILE A 76 7.70 7.20 1.03
N ALA A 77 8.36 8.37 1.01
CA ALA A 77 7.93 9.53 1.79
C ALA A 77 6.46 9.92 1.55
N PRO A 78 5.97 10.07 0.30
CA PRO A 78 4.57 10.38 0.05
C PRO A 78 3.63 9.20 0.27
N ALA A 79 4.11 7.95 0.31
CA ALA A 79 3.30 6.77 0.57
C ALA A 79 2.89 6.61 2.04
N LEU A 80 3.57 7.32 2.95
CA LEU A 80 3.22 7.33 4.38
C LEU A 80 1.95 8.14 4.66
N LEU A 81 1.65 9.16 3.84
CA LEU A 81 0.56 10.12 4.11
C LEU A 81 -0.86 9.54 3.96
N PRO A 82 -1.18 8.76 2.91
CA PRO A 82 -2.54 8.26 2.71
C PRO A 82 -3.06 7.42 3.88
N GLY A 83 -2.20 6.69 4.58
CA GLY A 83 -2.59 5.90 5.76
C GLY A 83 -3.16 6.77 6.89
N PHE A 84 -2.48 7.87 7.23
CA PHE A 84 -2.97 8.81 8.24
C PHE A 84 -4.26 9.49 7.81
N VAL A 85 -4.35 9.94 6.55
CA VAL A 85 -5.56 10.59 6.02
C VAL A 85 -6.75 9.63 6.05
N PHE A 86 -6.56 8.40 5.59
CA PHE A 86 -7.60 7.38 5.56
C PHE A 86 -8.13 7.07 6.97
N VAL A 87 -7.24 6.87 7.94
CA VAL A 87 -7.64 6.46 9.29
C VAL A 87 -8.24 7.62 10.09
N TYR A 88 -7.61 8.79 10.12
CA TYR A 88 -8.08 9.91 10.96
C TYR A 88 -9.27 10.66 10.36
N TRP A 89 -9.34 10.78 9.04
CA TRP A 89 -10.44 11.51 8.39
C TRP A 89 -11.66 10.60 8.21
N LEU A 90 -11.48 9.43 7.59
CA LEU A 90 -12.62 8.58 7.23
C LEU A 90 -13.08 7.69 8.38
N LYS A 91 -12.23 7.47 9.39
CA LYS A 91 -12.50 6.60 10.56
C LYS A 91 -13.21 5.29 10.16
N PRO A 92 -12.65 4.53 9.20
CA PRO A 92 -13.33 3.39 8.60
C PRO A 92 -13.52 2.21 9.56
N PHE A 93 -12.75 2.19 10.66
CA PHE A 93 -12.78 1.15 11.68
C PHE A 93 -13.69 1.49 12.87
N GLY A 94 -14.28 2.70 12.90
CA GLY A 94 -15.16 3.16 13.99
C GLY A 94 -14.63 4.38 14.73
N GLN A 95 -15.32 4.76 15.81
CA GLN A 95 -14.90 5.85 16.72
C GLN A 95 -13.96 5.30 17.80
N ASP A 96 -12.84 4.75 17.34
CA ASP A 96 -11.83 4.20 18.23
C ASP A 96 -11.11 5.31 19.01
N ALA A 97 -10.51 4.95 20.15
CA ALA A 97 -9.67 5.85 20.92
C ALA A 97 -8.40 6.25 20.14
N GLU A 98 -7.80 7.38 20.50
CA GLU A 98 -6.59 7.91 19.85
C GLU A 98 -5.43 6.88 19.71
N PRO A 99 -5.10 6.05 20.72
CA PRO A 99 -4.01 5.08 20.59
C PRO A 99 -4.28 4.01 19.51
N SER A 100 -5.53 3.59 19.37
CA SER A 100 -5.97 2.63 18.34
C SER A 100 -5.94 3.26 16.95
N LEU A 101 -6.41 4.50 16.79
CA LEU A 101 -6.33 5.23 15.53
C LEU A 101 -4.87 5.43 15.08
N LEU A 102 -3.97 5.77 16.01
CA LEU A 102 -2.54 5.87 15.71
C LEU A 102 -1.96 4.54 15.24
N THR A 103 -2.29 3.44 15.92
CA THR A 103 -1.80 2.10 15.56
C THR A 103 -2.28 1.68 14.18
N GLN A 104 -3.56 1.91 13.86
CA GLN A 104 -4.14 1.65 12.55
C GLN A 104 -3.46 2.50 11.46
N ALA A 105 -3.27 3.80 11.72
CA ALA A 105 -2.62 4.71 10.77
C ALA A 105 -1.17 4.28 10.47
N LEU A 106 -0.40 3.94 11.51
CA LEU A 106 0.96 3.44 11.38
C LEU A 106 1.01 2.14 10.57
N PHE A 107 0.08 1.22 10.82
CA PHE A 107 -0.02 -0.02 10.04
C PHE A 107 -0.34 0.25 8.56
N CYS A 108 -1.34 1.08 8.27
CA CYS A 108 -1.68 1.46 6.89
C CYS A 108 -0.52 2.15 6.18
N SER A 109 0.19 3.05 6.87
CA SER A 109 1.37 3.74 6.34
C SER A 109 2.54 2.78 6.11
N PHE A 110 2.74 1.80 6.99
CA PHE A 110 3.74 0.75 6.80
C PHE A 110 3.44 -0.10 5.57
N VAL A 111 2.21 -0.59 5.44
CA VAL A 111 1.75 -1.35 4.25
C VAL A 111 1.92 -0.51 2.98
N GLY A 112 1.57 0.78 3.03
CA GLY A 112 1.77 1.74 1.96
C GLY A 112 3.25 1.90 1.57
N ALA A 113 4.14 2.03 2.54
CA ALA A 113 5.58 2.14 2.31
C ALA A 113 6.17 0.88 1.66
N VAL A 114 5.85 -0.31 2.17
CA VAL A 114 6.31 -1.58 1.58
C VAL A 114 5.80 -1.72 0.14
N SER A 115 4.53 -1.40 -0.08
CA SER A 115 3.92 -1.45 -1.42
C SER A 115 4.55 -0.43 -2.38
N ALA A 116 4.96 0.74 -1.88
CA ALA A 116 5.69 1.74 -2.66
C ALA A 116 7.11 1.28 -3.04
N VAL A 117 7.80 0.52 -2.17
CA VAL A 117 9.09 -0.13 -2.51
C VAL A 117 8.90 -1.10 -3.67
N VAL A 118 7.87 -1.94 -3.60
CA VAL A 118 7.56 -2.91 -4.66
C VAL A 118 7.23 -2.19 -5.97
N PHE A 119 6.38 -1.16 -5.91
CA PHE A 119 6.05 -0.35 -7.08
C PHE A 119 7.30 0.29 -7.69
N TRP A 120 8.14 0.93 -6.87
CA TRP A 120 9.39 1.55 -7.31
C TRP A 120 10.34 0.55 -7.97
N TYR A 121 10.48 -0.65 -7.39
CA TYR A 121 11.34 -1.68 -7.92
C TYR A 121 10.96 -2.06 -9.36
N PHE A 122 9.66 -2.30 -9.61
CA PHE A 122 9.17 -2.69 -10.93
C PHE A 122 9.02 -1.53 -11.91
N ALA A 123 8.63 -0.33 -11.46
CA ALA A 123 8.38 0.82 -12.31
C ALA A 123 9.65 1.62 -12.65
N VAL A 124 10.66 1.62 -11.76
CA VAL A 124 11.83 2.50 -11.86
C VAL A 124 13.13 1.71 -11.90
N PHE A 125 13.41 0.90 -10.89
CA PHE A 125 14.72 0.27 -10.71
C PHE A 125 15.01 -0.80 -11.78
N ARG A 126 14.12 -1.79 -11.93
CA ARG A 126 14.28 -2.89 -12.88
C ARG A 126 14.36 -2.39 -14.33
N PRO A 127 13.48 -1.50 -14.82
CA PRO A 127 13.56 -1.00 -16.19
C PRO A 127 14.90 -0.32 -16.49
N ARG A 128 15.40 0.49 -15.54
CA ARG A 128 16.65 1.24 -15.73
C ARG A 128 17.88 0.35 -15.82
N ARG A 129 17.93 -0.75 -15.05
CA ARG A 129 19.01 -1.75 -15.17
C ARG A 129 18.98 -2.52 -16.49
N ILE A 130 17.81 -2.66 -17.12
CA ILE A 130 17.69 -3.35 -18.41
C ILE A 130 18.09 -2.41 -19.56
N THR A 131 17.83 -1.10 -19.44
CA THR A 131 18.10 -0.12 -20.51
C THR A 131 19.45 0.60 -20.42
N LYS A 132 20.12 0.60 -19.26
CA LYS A 132 21.49 1.12 -19.15
C LYS A 132 22.46 -0.08 -19.15
N PRO A 133 23.26 -0.29 -20.22
CA PRO A 133 24.38 -1.22 -20.18
C PRO A 133 25.44 -0.77 -19.17
#